data_AF-A0A2E3Q3Q6-F1
#
_entry.id   AF-A0A2E3Q3Q6-F1
#
_cell.length_a   1.000
_cell.length_b   1.000
_cell.length_c   1.000
_cell.angle_alpha   90.00
_cell.angle_beta   90.00
_cell.angle_gamma   90.00
#
_symmetry.space_group_name_H-M   'P 1'
#
loop_
_entity.id
_entity.type
_entity.pdbx_description
1 polymer ?
#
loop_
_entity_poly.entity_id
_entity_poly.type
_entity_poly.pdbx_seq_one_letter_code
_entity_poly.pdbx_strand_id
1 'polypeptide(L)'
;MNRLPIICLIAISMFSGCSAFQSPNSSLGNSGASAVAQGDWRVEARGRFINGGRVEIRVDLDVQKIGDPNQTVAAPSIVTVVGQDAVVTISGDTPGINVTCSISTVREGSRAIVTVATVISQQGRVVSRPKIVFPVE
;
A
#
# COMPACT_ATOMS: atom_id res chain seq x y z
N MET A 1 -33.23 26.00 54.59
CA MET A 1 -32.23 25.11 55.22
C MET A 1 -32.20 23.79 54.47
N ASN A 2 -31.01 23.44 53.98
CA ASN A 2 -30.45 22.11 53.78
C ASN A 2 -30.93 21.15 52.66
N ARG A 3 -30.07 21.12 51.62
CA ARG A 3 -29.33 19.95 51.08
C ARG A 3 -30.00 19.04 50.04
N LEU A 4 -29.70 19.34 48.77
CA LEU A 4 -29.20 18.38 47.76
C LEU A 4 -27.97 17.61 48.30
N PRO A 5 -27.57 16.42 47.79
CA PRO A 5 -27.54 16.04 46.36
C PRO A 5 -27.96 14.57 46.11
N ILE A 6 -28.07 14.04 44.88
CA ILE A 6 -26.98 13.36 44.15
C ILE A 6 -27.56 12.69 42.89
N ILE A 7 -26.96 13.02 41.73
CA ILE A 7 -26.59 12.14 40.60
C ILE A 7 -27.69 11.40 39.82
N CYS A 8 -27.88 11.81 38.55
CA CYS A 8 -27.82 10.92 37.38
C CYS A 8 -27.75 11.76 36.09
N LEU A 9 -26.55 12.27 35.79
CA LEU A 9 -26.19 12.82 34.48
C LEU A 9 -25.78 11.65 33.58
N ILE A 10 -26.67 11.19 32.71
CA ILE A 10 -26.33 10.25 31.64
C ILE A 10 -26.32 11.06 30.34
N ALA A 11 -25.13 11.54 29.98
CA ALA A 11 -24.86 12.06 28.66
C ALA A 11 -24.62 10.87 27.72
N ILE A 12 -25.62 10.51 26.92
CA ILE A 12 -25.44 9.57 25.80
C ILE A 12 -24.80 10.38 24.67
N SER A 13 -23.49 10.60 24.76
CA SER A 13 -22.69 10.97 23.60
C SER A 13 -22.63 9.75 22.69
N MET A 14 -23.53 9.69 21.71
CA MET A 14 -23.43 8.72 20.63
C MET A 14 -22.09 8.94 19.94
N PHE A 15 -21.24 7.94 20.10
CA PHE A 15 -19.94 7.84 19.50
C PHE A 15 -20.03 8.20 18.01
N SER A 16 -19.24 9.19 17.65
CA SER A 16 -18.64 9.37 16.34
C SER A 16 -18.26 8.01 15.74
N GLY A 17 -19.09 7.52 14.82
CA GLY A 17 -18.78 6.42 13.92
C GLY A 17 -17.78 6.87 12.86
N CYS A 18 -16.59 7.30 13.27
CA CYS A 18 -15.42 7.16 12.42
C CYS A 18 -15.02 5.69 12.52
N SER A 19 -15.63 4.82 11.70
CA SER A 19 -15.03 3.53 11.41
C SER A 19 -13.77 3.77 10.57
N ALA A 20 -12.70 4.25 11.23
CA ALA A 20 -11.35 3.96 10.79
C ALA A 20 -11.12 2.50 11.17
N PHE A 21 -11.67 1.58 10.37
CA PHE A 21 -11.24 0.19 10.39
C PHE A 21 -9.80 0.19 9.85
N GLN A 22 -8.85 0.48 10.73
CA GLN A 22 -7.45 0.26 10.43
C GLN A 22 -7.23 -1.24 10.69
N SER A 23 -7.20 -2.00 9.59
CA SER A 23 -6.90 -3.43 9.59
C SER A 23 -5.65 -3.70 10.45
N PRO A 24 -5.59 -4.82 11.19
CA PRO A 24 -4.47 -5.17 12.03
C PRO A 24 -3.23 -5.46 11.15
N ASN A 25 -2.50 -4.39 10.81
CA ASN A 25 -1.21 -4.37 10.09
C ASN A 25 -0.63 -2.94 10.04
N SER A 26 -0.91 -2.12 11.06
CA SER A 26 -0.37 -0.76 11.20
C SER A 26 1.10 -0.77 11.66
N SER A 27 1.97 -1.35 10.84
CA SER A 27 3.34 -0.93 10.63
C SER A 27 3.98 -1.99 9.75
N LEU A 28 4.03 -1.78 8.44
CA LEU A 28 5.31 -2.07 7.81
C LEU A 28 5.73 -0.91 6.92
N GLY A 29 7.04 -0.67 6.99
CA GLY A 29 7.87 0.09 6.06
C GLY A 29 7.62 1.60 5.94
N ASN A 30 8.74 2.34 6.04
CA ASN A 30 9.00 3.74 5.69
C ASN A 30 7.80 4.71 5.49
N SER A 31 7.82 5.81 6.23
CA SER A 31 6.85 6.93 6.08
C SER A 31 6.61 7.30 4.60
N GLY A 32 5.34 7.40 4.22
CA GLY A 32 4.90 7.70 2.86
C GLY A 32 4.73 6.48 1.93
N ALA A 33 4.93 5.26 2.44
CA ALA A 33 4.59 4.04 1.72
C ALA A 33 3.12 3.64 1.92
N SER A 34 2.52 3.09 0.88
CA SER A 34 1.21 2.45 0.92
C SER A 34 1.39 0.95 0.79
N ALA A 35 0.65 0.17 1.58
CA ALA A 35 0.81 -1.27 1.60
C ALA A 35 -0.52 -2.01 1.61
N VAL A 36 -0.50 -3.21 1.04
CA VAL A 36 -1.61 -4.16 1.08
C VAL A 36 -1.08 -5.54 1.44
N ALA A 37 -1.83 -6.27 2.26
CA ALA A 37 -1.59 -7.68 2.52
C ALA A 37 -2.72 -8.50 1.88
N GLN A 38 -2.37 -9.61 1.22
CA GLN A 38 -3.31 -10.53 0.61
C GLN A 38 -2.79 -11.96 0.70
N GLY A 39 -3.41 -12.76 1.57
CA GLY A 39 -2.94 -14.09 1.92
C GLY A 39 -1.56 -14.02 2.56
N ASP A 40 -0.65 -14.90 2.14
CA ASP A 40 0.73 -14.98 2.64
C ASP A 40 1.67 -13.92 1.99
N TRP A 41 1.11 -12.86 1.41
CA TRP A 41 1.87 -11.88 0.64
C TRP A 41 1.55 -10.47 1.08
N ARG A 42 2.59 -9.65 1.15
CA ARG A 42 2.48 -8.21 1.34
C ARG A 42 3.16 -7.51 0.18
N VAL A 43 2.52 -6.47 -0.34
CA VAL A 43 3.15 -5.52 -1.25
C VAL A 43 3.13 -4.17 -0.59
N GLU A 44 4.27 -3.50 -0.62
CA GLU A 44 4.44 -2.12 -0.22
C GLU A 44 4.95 -1.32 -1.41
N ALA A 45 4.45 -0.09 -1.56
CA ALA A 45 4.77 0.78 -2.66
C ALA A 45 4.93 2.21 -2.18
N ARG A 46 5.94 2.89 -2.73
CA ARG A 46 6.19 4.31 -2.48
C ARG A 46 6.45 5.01 -3.80
N GLY A 47 5.67 6.05 -4.09
CA GLY A 47 5.87 6.91 -5.24
C GLY A 47 6.49 8.24 -4.84
N ARG A 48 7.30 8.82 -5.73
CA ARG A 48 7.71 10.22 -5.65
C ARG A 48 7.90 10.81 -7.04
N PHE A 49 7.57 12.09 -7.19
CA PHE A 49 8.04 12.86 -8.34
C PHE A 49 9.57 12.96 -8.32
N ILE A 50 10.19 12.91 -9.50
CA ILE A 50 11.64 13.03 -9.66
C ILE A 50 12.00 14.18 -10.60
N ASN A 51 13.30 14.54 -10.65
CA ASN A 51 13.84 15.56 -11.55
C ASN A 51 13.18 16.95 -11.40
N GLY A 52 12.60 17.26 -10.24
CA GLY A 52 11.85 18.49 -9.99
C GLY A 52 10.57 18.63 -10.84
N GLY A 53 10.22 17.59 -11.60
CA GLY A 53 9.12 17.59 -12.55
C GLY A 53 7.90 16.82 -12.03
N ARG A 54 6.71 17.32 -12.38
CA ARG A 54 5.41 16.68 -12.07
C ARG A 54 5.00 15.61 -13.09
N VAL A 55 5.94 15.19 -13.92
CA VAL A 55 5.74 14.35 -15.10
C VAL A 55 6.34 12.97 -14.90
N GLU A 56 7.44 12.85 -14.16
CA GLU A 56 8.11 11.56 -13.93
C GLU A 56 7.91 11.12 -12.49
N ILE A 57 7.49 9.86 -12.31
CA ILE A 57 7.30 9.24 -11.01
C ILE A 57 8.22 8.04 -10.90
N ARG A 58 8.99 8.00 -9.82
CA ARG A 58 9.66 6.79 -9.36
C ARG A 58 8.76 6.08 -8.36
N VAL A 59 8.48 4.81 -8.62
CA VAL A 59 7.77 3.90 -7.71
C VAL A 59 8.75 2.84 -7.23
N ASP A 60 9.03 2.86 -5.93
CA ASP A 60 9.80 1.83 -5.25
C ASP A 60 8.81 0.82 -4.65
N LEU A 61 9.07 -0.47 -4.88
CA LEU A 61 8.22 -1.57 -4.40
C LEU A 61 9.02 -2.47 -3.46
N ASP A 62 8.32 -3.07 -2.51
CA ASP A 62 8.82 -4.17 -1.68
C ASP A 62 7.74 -5.25 -1.60
N VAL A 63 8.03 -6.41 -2.18
CA VAL A 63 7.13 -7.57 -2.21
C VAL A 63 7.67 -8.59 -1.25
N GLN A 64 6.89 -8.88 -0.21
CA GLN A 64 7.27 -9.75 0.88
C GLN A 64 6.37 -10.98 0.93
N LYS A 65 6.96 -12.12 1.25
CA LYS A 65 6.24 -13.28 1.75
C LYS A 65 6.07 -13.13 3.26
N ILE A 66 4.84 -13.15 3.72
CA ILE A 66 4.49 -13.06 5.14
C ILE A 66 4.78 -14.42 5.79
N GLY A 67 5.48 -14.40 6.92
CA GLY A 67 5.87 -15.60 7.65
C GLY A 67 6.70 -15.25 8.89
N ASP A 68 7.33 -16.26 9.47
CA ASP A 68 8.31 -16.08 10.55
C ASP A 68 9.66 -16.67 10.11
N PRO A 69 10.61 -15.84 9.63
CA PRO A 69 10.51 -14.39 9.42
C PRO A 69 9.80 -14.01 8.11
N ASN A 70 9.33 -12.76 8.04
CA ASN A 70 8.95 -12.15 6.75
C ASN A 70 10.18 -12.11 5.84
N GLN A 71 9.98 -12.36 4.54
CA GLN A 71 11.05 -12.40 3.56
C GLN A 71 10.73 -11.48 2.37
N THR A 72 11.60 -10.52 2.07
CA THR A 72 11.54 -9.79 0.80
C THR A 72 11.88 -10.73 -0.35
N VAL A 73 11.02 -10.75 -1.36
CA VAL A 73 11.11 -11.63 -2.53
C VAL A 73 11.40 -10.83 -3.80
N ALA A 74 10.99 -9.56 -3.86
CA ALA A 74 11.36 -8.65 -4.94
C ALA A 74 11.25 -7.20 -4.46
N ALA A 75 12.21 -6.36 -4.82
CA ALA A 75 12.21 -4.93 -4.46
C ALA A 75 12.61 -4.01 -5.63
N PRO A 76 11.83 -3.94 -6.73
CA PRO A 76 12.16 -3.10 -7.87
C PRO A 76 11.90 -1.61 -7.62
N SER A 77 12.66 -0.80 -8.35
CA SER A 77 12.36 0.62 -8.59
C SER A 77 12.00 0.82 -10.05
N ILE A 78 10.84 1.42 -10.31
CA ILE A 78 10.35 1.66 -11.67
C ILE A 78 10.16 3.16 -11.85
N VAL A 79 10.66 3.71 -12.95
CA VAL A 79 10.43 5.10 -13.34
C VAL A 79 9.44 5.09 -14.50
N THR A 80 8.39 5.89 -14.39
CA THR A 80 7.39 6.07 -15.46
C THR A 80 7.00 7.54 -15.61
N VAL A 81 6.43 7.86 -16.76
CA VAL A 81 5.82 9.16 -17.03
C VAL A 81 4.34 9.10 -16.62
N VAL A 82 3.82 10.18 -16.04
CA VAL A 82 2.40 10.30 -15.67
C VAL A 82 1.52 10.12 -16.91
N GLY A 83 0.54 9.23 -16.83
CA GLY A 83 -0.32 8.87 -17.96
C GLY A 83 0.25 7.74 -18.83
N GLN A 84 1.43 7.21 -18.50
CA GLN A 84 1.99 6.02 -19.11
C GLN A 84 1.97 4.84 -18.14
N ASP A 85 1.66 3.67 -18.70
CA ASP A 85 1.73 2.41 -17.98
C ASP A 85 3.15 1.82 -18.10
N ALA A 86 3.65 1.27 -17.00
CA ALA A 86 4.92 0.55 -16.96
C ALA A 86 4.68 -0.87 -16.42
N VAL A 87 5.33 -1.87 -17.03
CA VAL A 87 5.26 -3.26 -16.58
C VAL A 87 6.67 -3.79 -16.41
N VAL A 88 6.93 -4.41 -15.27
CA VAL A 88 8.18 -5.12 -15.01
C VAL A 88 7.86 -6.53 -14.54
N THR A 89 8.62 -7.51 -15.02
CA THR A 89 8.61 -8.88 -14.50
C THR A 89 9.98 -9.19 -13.94
N ILE A 90 9.98 -9.72 -12.72
CA ILE A 90 11.18 -9.96 -11.93
C ILE A 90 11.11 -11.41 -11.46
N SER A 91 12.16 -12.16 -11.76
CA SER A 91 12.42 -13.41 -11.04
C SER A 91 12.70 -13.03 -9.60
N GLY A 92 11.84 -13.46 -8.68
CA GLY A 92 12.04 -13.16 -7.27
C GLY A 92 13.35 -13.76 -6.77
N ASP A 93 13.89 -13.20 -5.70
CA ASP A 93 15.11 -13.68 -5.06
C ASP A 93 14.97 -15.11 -4.53
N THR A 94 13.72 -15.56 -4.34
CA THR A 94 13.40 -16.94 -3.98
C THR A 94 13.16 -17.79 -5.23
N PRO A 95 13.89 -18.92 -5.41
CA PRO A 95 13.73 -19.79 -6.56
C PRO A 95 12.29 -20.25 -6.78
N GLY A 96 11.84 -20.17 -8.03
CA GLY A 96 10.50 -20.58 -8.42
C GLY A 96 9.40 -19.58 -8.09
N ILE A 97 9.73 -18.41 -7.53
CA ILE A 97 8.79 -17.29 -7.38
C ILE A 97 9.08 -16.23 -8.45
N ASN A 98 8.05 -15.80 -9.16
CA ASN A 98 8.09 -14.71 -10.14
C ASN A 98 7.08 -13.64 -9.75
N VAL A 99 7.50 -12.38 -9.88
CA VAL A 99 6.68 -11.21 -9.55
C VAL A 99 6.56 -10.34 -10.79
N THR A 100 5.34 -10.12 -11.25
CA THR A 100 5.04 -9.14 -12.30
C THR A 100 4.33 -7.96 -11.67
N CYS A 101 4.87 -6.76 -11.84
CA CYS A 101 4.27 -5.52 -11.37
C CYS A 101 3.88 -4.65 -12.58
N SER A 102 2.65 -4.18 -12.58
CA SER A 102 2.15 -3.17 -13.51
C SER A 102 1.84 -1.91 -12.73
N ILE A 103 2.34 -0.79 -13.21
CA ILE A 103 2.11 0.54 -12.69
C ILE A 103 1.31 1.31 -13.72
N SER A 104 0.19 1.88 -13.28
CA SER A 104 -0.57 2.86 -14.05
C SER A 104 -0.65 4.15 -13.25
N THR A 105 -0.59 5.29 -13.95
CA THR A 105 -0.58 6.60 -13.33
C THR A 105 -1.59 7.52 -13.99
N VAL A 106 -2.39 8.21 -13.18
CA VAL A 106 -3.40 9.17 -13.65
C VAL A 106 -3.17 10.51 -12.96
N ARG A 107 -3.19 11.60 -13.74
CA ARG A 107 -3.05 12.95 -13.20
C ARG A 107 -4.37 13.40 -12.55
N GLU A 108 -4.29 13.90 -11.32
CA GLU A 108 -5.41 14.54 -10.63
C GLU A 108 -4.96 15.89 -10.06
N GLY A 109 -5.11 16.97 -10.83
CA GLY A 109 -4.70 18.31 -10.41
C GLY A 109 -3.19 18.41 -10.16
N SER A 110 -2.80 18.70 -8.90
CA SER A 110 -1.39 18.79 -8.50
C SER A 110 -0.73 17.44 -8.19
N ARG A 111 -1.52 16.39 -7.96
CA ARG A 111 -1.05 15.05 -7.60
C ARG A 111 -1.18 14.06 -8.77
N ALA A 112 -0.60 12.89 -8.60
CA ALA A 112 -0.85 11.73 -9.46
C ALA A 112 -1.38 10.56 -8.61
N ILE A 113 -2.37 9.86 -9.13
CA ILE A 113 -2.84 8.61 -8.54
C ILE A 113 -2.05 7.48 -9.18
N VAL A 114 -1.36 6.70 -8.36
CA VAL A 114 -0.59 5.54 -8.78
C VAL A 114 -1.37 4.29 -8.43
N THR A 115 -1.57 3.43 -9.42
CA THR A 115 -2.09 2.08 -9.23
C THR A 115 -0.96 1.10 -9.46
N VAL A 116 -0.69 0.26 -8.47
CA VAL A 116 0.25 -0.87 -8.58
C VAL A 116 -0.57 -2.16 -8.55
N ALA A 117 -0.52 -2.92 -9.62
CA ALA A 117 -1.05 -4.27 -9.70
C ALA A 117 0.11 -5.25 -9.70
N THR A 118 0.13 -6.18 -8.75
CA THR A 118 1.18 -7.19 -8.62
C THR A 118 0.57 -8.56 -8.87
N VAL A 119 1.27 -9.39 -9.64
CA VAL A 119 0.95 -10.81 -9.84
C VAL A 119 2.12 -11.62 -9.31
N ILE A 120 1.85 -12.45 -8.32
CA ILE A 120 2.84 -13.32 -7.69
C ILE A 120 2.57 -14.73 -8.14
N SER A 121 3.56 -15.36 -8.76
CA SER A 121 3.50 -16.75 -9.23
C SER A 121 4.52 -17.60 -8.51
N GLN A 122 4.13 -18.80 -8.09
CA GLN A 122 5.00 -19.79 -7.49
C GLN A 122 4.91 -21.08 -8.32
N GLN A 123 6.06 -21.60 -8.75
CA GLN A 123 6.16 -22.80 -9.59
C GLN A 123 5.26 -22.73 -10.85
N GLY A 124 5.19 -21.55 -11.48
CA GLY A 124 4.40 -21.30 -12.68
C GLY A 124 2.89 -21.10 -12.45
N ARG A 125 2.41 -21.11 -11.20
CA ARG A 125 1.00 -20.85 -10.87
C ARG A 125 0.84 -19.52 -10.15
N VAL A 126 -0.15 -18.74 -10.53
CA VAL A 126 -0.49 -17.50 -9.82
C VAL A 126 -1.05 -17.83 -8.44
N VAL A 127 -0.43 -17.30 -7.39
CA VAL A 127 -0.80 -17.53 -5.98
C VAL A 127 -1.39 -16.29 -5.31
N SER A 128 -1.08 -15.08 -5.80
CA SER A 128 -1.66 -13.84 -5.27
C SER A 128 -1.71 -12.74 -6.31
N ARG A 129 -2.65 -11.80 -6.16
CA ARG A 129 -2.83 -10.63 -7.04
C ARG A 129 -3.04 -9.31 -6.26
N PRO A 130 -2.07 -8.87 -5.43
CA PRO A 130 -2.23 -7.66 -4.63
C PRO A 130 -2.38 -6.42 -5.52
N LYS A 131 -3.24 -5.49 -5.10
CA LYS A 131 -3.44 -4.20 -5.76
C LYS A 131 -3.40 -3.07 -4.74
N ILE A 132 -2.61 -2.03 -5.03
CA ILE A 132 -2.48 -0.83 -4.21
C ILE A 132 -2.84 0.38 -5.08
N VAL A 133 -3.57 1.32 -4.51
CA VAL A 133 -3.85 2.63 -5.13
C VAL A 133 -3.49 3.69 -4.12
N PHE A 134 -2.64 4.65 -4.50
CA PHE A 134 -2.20 5.71 -3.60
C PHE A 134 -1.84 7.00 -4.35
N PRO A 135 -1.99 8.17 -3.70
CA PRO A 135 -1.60 9.44 -4.28
C PRO A 135 -0.08 9.69 -4.14
N VAL A 136 0.48 10.43 -5.10
CA VAL A 136 1.82 11.02 -5.05
C VAL A 136 1.67 12.52 -5.26
N GLU A 137 2.25 13.30 -4.35
CA GLU A 137 2.17 14.77 -4.31
C GLU A 137 3.49 15.44 -4.66
#